data_AF-W4URT2-F1
#
_entry.id   AF-W4URT2-F1
#
_cell.length_a   1.000
_cell.length_b   1.000
_cell.length_c   1.000
_cell.angle_alpha   90.00
_cell.angle_beta   90.00
_cell.angle_gamma   90.00
#
_symmetry.space_group_name_H-M   'P 1'
#
loop_
_entity.id
_entity.type
_entity.pdbx_description
1 polymer ?
#
loop_
_entity_poly.entity_id
_entity_poly.type
_entity_poly.pdbx_seq_one_letter_code
_entity_poly.pdbx_strand_id
1 'polypeptide(L)'
;MNVNYQSDFKIIESTTDVDLTTPFIFTYMTVGSNKFVASFDGAVYSNCRRLDNGYLMVALDNPRFALGPLSVKREYFLTDSDFKDGICNYVTVQKTDINIVVGETDESSPDVNVPPYYQKGDKGDPFTYEDFTSEQIDNIKRPALEAAELANEAVDSALVATNNAITATNEANEATNLANDARDQALEAAQVSHSAAQEANTNAAYAKDQGDYAKGEGDRISELIIITSEEASNVDYENINI
;
A
#
# COMPACT_ATOMS: atom_id res chain seq x y z
N MET A 1 15.92 17.16 62.18
CA MET A 1 16.57 16.50 63.32
C MET A 1 17.90 17.14 63.61
N ASN A 2 18.21 17.41 64.88
CA ASN A 2 19.47 18.00 65.32
C ASN A 2 20.39 16.93 65.93
N VAL A 3 21.67 16.98 65.57
CA VAL A 3 22.70 16.11 66.12
C VAL A 3 23.86 16.97 66.59
N ASN A 4 24.35 16.74 67.80
CA ASN A 4 25.52 17.43 68.31
C ASN A 4 26.76 17.09 67.47
N TYR A 5 27.55 18.10 67.13
CA TYR A 5 28.77 17.95 66.31
C TYR A 5 29.86 17.00 66.89
N GLN A 6 29.80 16.70 68.19
CA GLN A 6 30.70 15.78 68.88
C GLN A 6 30.11 14.38 69.06
N SER A 7 28.84 14.17 68.71
CA SER A 7 28.19 12.87 68.84
C SER A 7 28.56 11.94 67.69
N ASP A 8 28.77 10.68 68.05
CA ASP A 8 28.65 9.58 67.09
C ASP A 8 27.17 9.31 66.84
N PHE A 9 26.84 8.95 65.62
CA PHE A 9 25.47 8.62 65.24
C PHE A 9 25.45 7.68 64.06
N LYS A 10 24.29 7.09 63.81
CA LYS A 10 24.05 6.21 62.68
C LYS A 10 23.08 6.88 61.73
N ILE A 11 23.25 6.68 60.44
CA ILE A 11 22.21 7.03 59.46
C ILE A 11 21.66 5.72 58.92
N ILE A 12 20.35 5.59 58.92
CA ILE A 12 19.66 4.49 58.26
C ILE A 12 19.15 5.03 56.94
N GLU A 13 19.77 4.62 55.84
CA GLU A 13 19.28 4.91 54.51
C GLU A 13 18.13 3.95 54.20
N SER A 14 16.91 4.42 54.48
CA SER A 14 15.69 3.68 54.23
C SER A 14 15.36 3.74 52.74
N THR A 15 15.37 2.60 52.07
CA THR A 15 15.01 2.50 50.67
C THR A 15 14.24 1.23 50.40
N THR A 16 13.18 1.35 49.61
CA THR A 16 12.36 0.23 49.13
C THR A 16 12.75 -0.25 47.74
N ASP A 17 13.45 0.59 46.95
CA ASP A 17 13.63 0.38 45.50
C ASP A 17 15.08 0.47 45.02
N VAL A 18 16.04 0.74 45.91
CA VAL A 18 17.47 0.81 45.57
C VAL A 18 18.09 -0.56 45.81
N ASP A 19 18.55 -1.21 44.75
CA ASP A 19 19.36 -2.40 44.88
C ASP A 19 20.76 -2.05 45.40
N LEU A 20 20.93 -2.08 46.72
CA LEU A 20 22.20 -1.87 47.44
C LEU A 20 23.22 -3.01 47.24
N THR A 21 23.02 -3.86 46.22
CA THR A 21 24.03 -4.79 45.68
C THR A 21 24.84 -4.18 44.53
N THR A 22 24.43 -3.03 43.99
CA THR A 22 25.24 -2.31 43.01
C THR A 22 26.34 -1.52 43.72
N PRO A 23 27.61 -1.49 43.23
CA PRO A 23 28.65 -0.69 43.85
C PRO A 23 28.25 0.78 43.98
N PHE A 24 28.60 1.40 45.11
CA PHE A 24 28.24 2.79 45.41
C PHE A 24 29.27 3.50 46.28
N ILE A 25 29.25 4.83 46.21
CA ILE A 25 29.98 5.73 47.11
C ILE A 25 29.01 6.80 47.62
N PHE A 26 28.76 6.81 48.92
CA PHE A 26 27.97 7.82 49.61
C PHE A 26 28.90 8.73 50.41
N THR A 27 28.87 10.01 50.09
CA THR A 27 29.70 11.03 50.74
C THR A 27 28.82 11.98 51.53
N TYR A 28 28.87 11.89 52.86
CA TYR A 28 28.20 12.78 53.79
C TYR A 28 29.08 13.99 54.09
N MET A 29 28.51 15.19 54.04
CA MET A 29 29.26 16.43 54.22
C MET A 29 28.38 17.60 54.66
N THR A 30 28.98 18.52 55.41
CA THR A 30 28.44 19.88 55.60
C THR A 30 29.24 20.87 54.75
N VAL A 31 28.72 22.09 54.56
CA VAL A 31 29.37 23.07 53.68
C VAL A 31 30.76 23.43 54.22
N GLY A 32 31.80 23.18 53.43
CA GLY A 32 33.19 23.55 53.77
C GLY A 32 33.84 22.68 54.85
N SER A 33 33.27 21.52 55.20
CA SER A 33 33.78 20.63 56.25
C SER A 33 34.51 19.39 55.72
N ASN A 34 35.00 18.57 56.66
CA ASN A 34 35.37 17.19 56.40
C ASN A 34 34.19 16.39 55.81
N LYS A 35 34.54 15.34 55.08
CA LYS A 35 33.62 14.41 54.44
C LYS A 35 33.72 13.06 55.13
N PHE A 36 32.58 12.38 55.25
CA PHE A 36 32.53 10.99 55.69
C PHE A 36 32.09 10.13 54.49
N VAL A 37 32.83 9.06 54.20
CA VAL A 37 32.57 8.20 53.04
C VAL A 37 32.13 6.83 53.50
N ALA A 38 30.97 6.41 53.04
CA ALA A 38 30.46 5.05 53.13
C ALA A 38 30.39 4.47 51.72
N SER A 39 30.80 3.22 51.53
CA SER A 39 30.90 2.65 50.18
C SER A 39 30.73 1.14 50.16
N PHE A 40 30.39 0.64 48.98
CA PHE A 40 30.38 -0.77 48.63
C PHE A 40 31.00 -0.94 47.26
N ASP A 41 31.98 -1.82 47.12
CA ASP A 41 32.70 -2.05 45.86
C ASP A 41 32.18 -3.25 45.07
N GLY A 42 31.10 -3.89 45.52
CA GLY A 42 30.58 -5.14 44.97
C GLY A 42 30.92 -6.37 45.82
N ALA A 43 31.87 -6.26 46.75
CA ALA A 43 32.27 -7.35 47.63
C ALA A 43 32.30 -6.94 49.12
N VAL A 44 32.78 -5.74 49.43
CA VAL A 44 33.04 -5.28 50.80
C VAL A 44 32.35 -3.95 51.07
N TYR A 45 31.64 -3.87 52.19
CA TYR A 45 31.11 -2.62 52.72
C TYR A 45 32.16 -1.93 53.60
N SER A 46 32.32 -0.61 53.43
CA SER A 46 33.23 0.22 54.21
C SER A 46 32.46 1.37 54.86
N ASN A 47 32.62 1.52 56.18
CA ASN A 47 31.90 2.48 57.05
C ASN A 47 30.37 2.37 57.04
N CYS A 48 29.84 1.29 56.47
CA CYS A 48 28.44 0.96 56.46
C CYS A 48 28.24 -0.55 56.50
N ARG A 49 26.99 -0.98 56.73
CA ARG A 49 26.58 -2.38 56.59
C ARG A 49 25.13 -2.45 56.12
N ARG A 50 24.82 -3.50 55.39
CA ARG A 50 23.43 -3.83 55.05
C ARG A 50 22.73 -4.47 56.25
N LEU A 51 21.50 -4.06 56.51
CA LEU A 51 20.63 -4.64 57.52
C LEU A 51 19.72 -5.70 56.90
N ASP A 52 19.15 -6.59 57.73
CA ASP A 52 18.30 -7.72 57.28
C ASP A 52 17.02 -7.26 56.56
N ASN A 53 16.55 -6.05 56.88
CA ASN A 53 15.40 -5.42 56.23
C ASN A 53 15.75 -4.76 54.88
N GLY A 54 17.00 -4.90 54.42
CA GLY A 54 17.47 -4.34 53.16
C GLY A 54 18.03 -2.93 53.24
N TYR A 55 17.88 -2.21 54.37
CA TYR A 55 18.38 -0.85 54.53
C TYR A 55 19.89 -0.79 54.71
N LEU A 56 20.50 0.36 54.43
CA LEU A 56 21.91 0.59 54.70
C LEU A 56 22.06 1.35 56.01
N MET A 57 22.80 0.77 56.95
CA MET A 57 23.23 1.49 58.15
C MET A 57 24.64 2.05 57.92
N VAL A 58 24.78 3.36 57.98
CA VAL A 58 26.07 4.06 58.01
C VAL A 58 26.39 4.41 59.45
N ALA A 59 27.57 4.02 59.94
CA ALA A 59 28.02 4.32 61.30
C ALA A 59 29.04 5.45 61.25
N LEU A 60 28.65 6.64 61.71
CA LEU A 60 29.49 7.83 61.69
C LEU A 60 30.17 7.97 63.04
N ASP A 61 31.40 7.47 63.11
CA ASP A 61 32.29 7.60 64.27
C ASP A 61 33.16 8.86 64.10
N ASN A 62 33.02 9.80 65.03
CA ASN A 62 33.70 11.09 65.08
C ASN A 62 33.85 11.76 63.70
N PRO A 63 32.73 12.04 63.00
CA PRO A 63 32.79 12.48 61.61
C PRO A 63 33.34 13.91 61.44
N ARG A 64 33.46 14.67 62.54
CA ARG A 64 34.00 16.05 62.58
C ARG A 64 33.40 16.96 61.50
N PHE A 65 32.06 16.90 61.36
CA PHE A 65 31.33 17.82 60.52
C PHE A 65 31.34 19.23 61.11
N ALA A 66 31.23 20.24 60.25
CA ALA A 66 30.97 21.60 60.71
C ALA A 66 29.50 21.75 61.07
N LEU A 67 29.16 22.83 61.78
CA LEU A 67 27.78 23.14 62.10
C LEU A 67 26.99 23.45 60.82
N GLY A 68 25.72 23.01 60.78
CA GLY A 68 24.80 23.27 59.68
C GLY A 68 24.17 22.02 59.07
N PRO A 69 23.45 22.16 57.95
CA PRO A 69 22.70 21.07 57.34
C PRO A 69 23.65 20.02 56.74
N LEU A 70 23.42 18.76 57.08
CA LEU A 70 24.14 17.63 56.50
C LEU A 70 23.56 17.31 55.12
N SER A 71 24.43 17.14 54.14
CA SER A 71 24.08 16.71 52.79
C SER A 71 24.79 15.40 52.46
N VAL A 72 24.22 14.62 51.55
CA VAL A 72 24.81 13.39 51.05
C VAL A 72 24.88 13.44 49.53
N LYS A 73 26.06 13.15 48.98
CA LYS A 73 26.26 12.85 47.56
C LYS A 73 26.25 11.33 47.43
N ARG A 74 25.33 10.78 46.64
CA ARG A 74 25.24 9.34 46.35
C ARG A 74 25.66 9.09 44.92
N GLU A 75 26.64 8.24 44.74
CA GLU A 75 27.15 7.81 43.44
C GLU A 75 26.94 6.30 43.32
N TYR A 76 26.27 5.88 42.25
CA TYR A 76 26.00 4.47 41.94
C TYR A 76 26.69 4.11 40.63
N PHE A 77 27.31 2.94 40.58
CA PHE A 77 28.03 2.44 39.40
C PHE A 77 27.24 1.31 38.75
N LEU A 78 26.26 1.69 37.92
CA LEU A 78 25.32 0.76 37.29
C LEU A 78 25.98 0.11 36.06
N THR A 79 25.83 -1.20 35.89
CA THR A 79 26.26 -1.86 34.65
C THR A 79 25.35 -1.47 33.50
N ASP A 80 25.90 -0.93 32.42
CA ASP A 80 25.18 -0.54 31.20
C ASP A 80 26.10 -0.63 29.98
N SER A 81 25.79 -1.57 29.07
CA SER A 81 26.61 -1.85 27.88
C SER A 81 26.63 -0.72 26.85
N ASP A 82 25.71 0.24 26.93
CA ASP A 82 25.68 1.38 26.01
C ASP A 82 26.81 2.38 26.31
N PHE A 83 27.41 2.32 27.51
CA PHE A 83 28.53 3.16 27.92
C PHE A 83 29.88 2.51 27.58
N LYS A 84 30.89 3.34 27.26
CA LYS A 84 32.19 2.90 26.75
C LYS A 84 32.95 1.96 27.71
N ASP A 85 32.81 2.18 29.00
CA ASP A 85 33.40 1.37 30.08
C ASP A 85 32.42 0.34 30.65
N GLY A 86 31.21 0.23 30.09
CA GLY A 86 30.15 -0.64 30.56
C GLY A 86 29.49 -0.16 31.86
N ILE A 87 29.77 1.08 32.31
CA ILE A 87 29.29 1.60 33.60
C ILE A 87 28.60 2.96 33.40
N CYS A 88 27.34 3.05 33.83
CA CYS A 88 26.63 4.30 34.02
C CYS A 88 26.85 4.82 35.45
N ASN A 89 27.60 5.92 35.59
CA ASN A 89 27.77 6.59 36.88
C ASN A 89 26.57 7.52 37.16
N TYR A 90 25.70 7.10 38.06
CA TYR A 90 24.53 7.87 38.48
C TYR A 90 24.81 8.64 39.78
N VAL A 91 24.79 9.97 39.71
CA VAL A 91 25.14 10.87 40.82
C VAL A 91 23.93 11.69 41.26
N THR A 92 23.64 11.68 42.55
CA THR A 92 22.63 12.55 43.18
C THR A 92 23.23 13.28 44.38
N VAL A 93 22.80 14.51 44.62
CA VAL A 93 23.18 15.29 45.81
C VAL A 93 21.91 15.77 46.48
N GLN A 94 21.76 15.47 47.76
CA GLN A 94 20.57 15.83 48.53
C GLN A 94 20.94 16.37 49.89
N LYS A 95 20.17 17.35 50.36
CA LYS A 95 20.17 17.73 51.77
C LYS A 95 19.42 16.67 52.55
N THR A 96 20.00 16.21 53.65
CA THR A 96 19.30 15.36 54.62
C THR A 96 18.46 16.25 55.55
N ASP A 97 17.58 15.64 56.32
CA ASP A 97 16.84 16.33 57.38
C ASP A 97 17.65 16.48 58.69
N ILE A 98 18.95 16.18 58.65
CA ILE A 98 19.88 16.25 59.79
C ILE A 98 20.62 17.60 59.77
N ASN A 99 20.62 18.28 60.92
CA ASN A 99 21.40 19.48 61.17
C ASN A 99 22.43 19.21 62.27
N ILE A 100 23.68 19.59 62.01
CA ILE A 100 24.77 19.50 62.97
C ILE A 100 24.79 20.78 63.82
N VAL A 101 24.62 20.65 65.13
CA VAL A 101 24.44 21.78 66.07
C VAL A 101 25.36 21.71 67.28
N VAL A 102 25.42 22.82 68.03
CA VAL A 102 25.95 22.85 69.40
C VAL A 102 24.76 22.74 70.35
N GLY A 103 24.55 21.57 70.97
CA GLY A 103 23.37 21.34 71.81
C GLY A 103 23.10 19.85 72.06
N GLU A 104 21.95 19.50 72.63
CA GLU A 104 21.56 18.10 72.79
C GLU A 104 21.27 17.45 71.42
N THR A 105 21.56 16.15 71.31
CA THR A 105 21.23 15.34 70.13
C THR A 105 19.80 14.83 70.30
N ASP A 106 18.93 15.09 69.32
CA ASP A 106 17.53 14.67 69.37
C ASP A 106 17.43 13.13 69.37
N GLU A 107 18.07 12.47 68.40
CA GLU A 107 18.12 11.00 68.25
C GLU A 107 19.51 10.57 67.72
N SER A 108 19.87 9.29 67.86
CA SER A 108 21.19 8.79 67.42
C SER A 108 21.14 7.92 66.14
N SER A 109 19.96 7.71 65.56
CA SER A 109 19.78 6.85 64.38
C SER A 109 18.71 7.42 63.41
N PRO A 110 18.94 8.61 62.82
CA PRO A 110 18.04 9.17 61.81
C PRO A 110 17.83 8.26 60.60
N ASP A 111 16.57 8.18 60.16
CA ASP A 111 16.21 7.65 58.85
C ASP A 111 16.40 8.75 57.78
N VAL A 112 17.09 8.40 56.70
CA VAL A 112 17.25 9.26 55.51
C VAL A 112 16.68 8.52 54.31
N ASN A 113 15.72 9.14 53.63
CA ASN A 113 15.10 8.56 52.45
C ASN A 113 16.04 8.66 51.23
N VAL A 114 16.23 7.54 50.53
CA VAL A 114 16.95 7.49 49.26
C VAL A 114 15.96 7.54 48.10
N PRO A 115 16.09 8.48 47.14
CA PRO A 115 15.22 8.53 45.97
C PRO A 115 15.37 7.25 45.13
N PRO A 116 14.27 6.76 44.51
CA PRO A 116 14.36 5.65 43.56
C PRO A 116 15.21 6.06 42.34
N TYR A 117 16.01 5.13 41.81
CA TYR A 117 16.73 5.31 40.54
C TYR A 117 16.23 4.30 39.51
N TYR A 118 16.27 4.68 38.23
CA TYR A 118 15.81 3.85 37.13
C TYR A 118 16.98 3.04 36.56
N GLN A 119 16.92 1.71 36.65
CA GLN A 119 17.76 0.82 35.85
C GLN A 119 17.08 0.54 34.52
N LYS A 120 17.82 0.66 33.41
CA LYS A 120 17.36 0.16 32.12
C LYS A 120 17.46 -1.37 32.17
N GLY A 121 16.34 -2.06 32.03
CA GLY A 121 16.31 -3.52 31.97
C GLY A 121 16.94 -4.05 30.67
N ASP A 122 17.30 -5.34 30.68
CA ASP A 122 17.83 -6.01 29.50
C ASP A 122 16.87 -5.94 28.32
N LYS A 123 17.43 -5.86 27.12
CA LYS A 123 16.65 -5.95 25.89
C LYS A 123 16.09 -7.37 25.76
N GLY A 124 14.76 -7.51 25.77
CA GLY A 124 14.09 -8.79 25.52
C GLY A 124 14.34 -9.32 24.10
N ASP A 125 14.02 -10.60 23.91
CA ASP A 125 14.18 -11.28 22.61
C ASP A 125 13.32 -10.64 21.51
N PRO A 126 13.78 -10.66 20.24
CA PRO A 126 12.97 -10.21 19.12
C PRO A 126 11.76 -11.11 18.91
N PHE A 127 10.60 -10.51 18.65
CA PHE A 127 9.43 -11.25 18.18
C PHE A 127 9.70 -11.97 16.86
N THR A 128 9.24 -13.20 16.76
CA THR A 128 9.31 -14.09 15.60
C THR A 128 7.91 -14.46 15.12
N TYR A 129 7.81 -15.09 13.95
CA TYR A 129 6.53 -15.55 13.42
C TYR A 129 5.91 -16.68 14.29
N GLU A 130 6.74 -17.40 15.04
CA GLU A 130 6.34 -18.51 15.91
C GLU A 130 5.62 -18.01 17.18
N ASP A 131 5.78 -16.73 17.52
CA ASP A 131 5.11 -16.09 18.66
C ASP A 131 3.65 -15.73 18.38
N PHE A 132 3.19 -15.87 17.13
CA PHE A 132 1.79 -15.62 16.77
C PHE A 132 0.92 -16.84 17.02
N THR A 133 -0.30 -16.61 17.50
CA THR A 133 -1.33 -17.65 17.53
C THR A 133 -1.78 -17.99 16.12
N SER A 134 -2.30 -19.21 15.92
CA SER A 134 -2.87 -19.61 14.62
C SER A 134 -3.94 -18.65 14.13
N GLU A 135 -4.78 -18.12 15.03
CA GLU A 135 -5.82 -17.14 14.67
C GLU A 135 -5.21 -15.81 14.18
N GLN A 136 -4.11 -15.34 14.78
CA GLN A 136 -3.42 -14.14 14.31
C GLN A 136 -2.80 -14.36 12.93
N ILE A 137 -2.21 -15.54 12.71
CA ILE A 137 -1.67 -15.95 11.41
C ILE A 137 -2.77 -15.98 10.34
N ASP A 138 -3.93 -16.54 10.66
CA ASP A 138 -5.08 -16.60 9.75
C ASP A 138 -5.60 -15.20 9.42
N ASN A 139 -5.68 -14.31 10.41
CA ASN A 139 -6.04 -12.90 10.17
C ASN A 139 -5.03 -12.17 9.28
N ILE A 140 -3.74 -12.48 9.37
CA ILE A 140 -2.70 -11.93 8.49
C ILE A 140 -2.85 -12.48 7.06
N LYS A 141 -3.23 -13.76 6.90
CA LYS A 141 -3.37 -14.41 5.59
C LYS A 141 -4.68 -14.09 4.87
N ARG A 142 -5.77 -13.84 5.62
CA ARG A 142 -7.11 -13.67 5.07
C ARG A 142 -7.20 -12.62 3.95
N PRO A 143 -6.66 -11.39 4.08
CA PRO A 143 -6.73 -10.41 3.00
C PRO A 143 -6.08 -10.87 1.70
N ALA A 144 -4.98 -11.63 1.79
CA ALA A 144 -4.30 -12.17 0.60
C ALA A 144 -5.11 -13.30 -0.05
N LEU A 145 -5.76 -14.14 0.75
CA LEU A 145 -6.64 -15.21 0.26
C LEU A 145 -7.89 -14.63 -0.42
N GLU A 146 -8.56 -13.67 0.22
CA GLU A 146 -9.73 -12.98 -0.36
C GLU A 146 -9.36 -12.25 -1.66
N ALA A 147 -8.21 -11.58 -1.70
CA ALA A 147 -7.73 -10.92 -2.92
C ALA A 147 -7.45 -11.92 -4.06
N ALA A 148 -6.90 -13.10 -3.73
CA ALA A 148 -6.66 -14.15 -4.72
C ALA A 148 -7.98 -14.74 -5.25
N GLU A 149 -8.97 -14.94 -4.39
CA GLU A 149 -10.30 -15.41 -4.78
C GLU A 149 -10.99 -14.42 -5.71
N LEU A 150 -11.04 -13.13 -5.34
CA LEU A 150 -11.59 -12.07 -6.18
C LEU A 150 -10.87 -11.94 -7.53
N ALA A 151 -9.54 -12.13 -7.56
CA ALA A 151 -8.78 -12.11 -8.80
C ALA A 151 -9.17 -13.28 -9.72
N ASN A 152 -9.37 -14.47 -9.18
CA ASN A 152 -9.80 -15.63 -9.97
C ASN A 152 -11.21 -15.44 -10.52
N GLU A 153 -12.16 -14.94 -9.72
CA GLU A 153 -13.53 -14.63 -10.19
C GLU A 153 -13.54 -13.59 -11.32
N ALA A 154 -12.67 -12.57 -11.22
CA ALA A 154 -12.53 -11.56 -12.26
C ALA A 154 -11.96 -12.16 -13.57
N VAL A 155 -11.02 -13.11 -13.46
CA VAL A 155 -10.46 -13.84 -14.62
C VAL A 155 -11.54 -14.70 -15.28
N ASP A 156 -12.33 -15.43 -14.51
CA ASP A 156 -13.43 -16.25 -15.05
C ASP A 156 -14.47 -15.39 -15.78
N SER A 157 -14.85 -14.26 -15.18
CA SER A 157 -15.76 -13.30 -15.80
C SER A 157 -15.19 -12.72 -17.11
N ALA A 158 -13.90 -12.38 -17.12
CA ALA A 158 -13.22 -11.88 -18.31
C ALA A 158 -13.14 -12.94 -19.41
N LEU A 159 -12.93 -14.21 -19.05
CA LEU A 159 -12.91 -15.32 -20.00
C LEU A 159 -14.28 -15.53 -20.67
N VAL A 160 -15.36 -15.48 -19.88
CA VAL A 160 -16.73 -15.54 -20.42
C VAL A 160 -16.99 -14.39 -21.38
N ALA A 161 -16.63 -13.16 -21.00
CA ALA A 161 -16.79 -12.00 -21.87
C ALA A 161 -15.99 -12.13 -23.18
N THR A 162 -14.76 -12.65 -23.09
CA THR A 162 -13.90 -12.89 -24.26
C THR A 162 -14.52 -13.92 -25.20
N ASN A 163 -15.03 -15.03 -24.67
CA ASN A 163 -15.69 -16.06 -25.48
C ASN A 163 -16.95 -15.52 -26.18
N ASN A 164 -17.75 -14.71 -25.49
CA ASN A 164 -18.91 -14.07 -26.08
C ASN A 164 -18.52 -13.10 -27.22
N ALA A 165 -17.44 -12.34 -27.04
CA ALA A 165 -16.92 -11.45 -28.08
C ALA A 165 -16.40 -12.22 -29.30
N ILE A 166 -15.74 -13.36 -29.10
CA ILE A 166 -15.30 -14.26 -30.18
C ILE A 166 -16.51 -14.77 -30.96
N THR A 167 -17.54 -15.27 -30.26
CA THR A 167 -18.78 -15.75 -30.89
C THR A 167 -19.43 -14.65 -31.72
N ALA A 168 -19.63 -13.44 -31.16
CA ALA A 168 -20.21 -12.31 -31.87
C ALA A 168 -19.37 -11.90 -33.10
N THR A 169 -18.04 -11.99 -33.01
CA THR A 169 -17.15 -11.72 -34.15
C THR A 169 -17.33 -12.75 -35.27
N ASN A 170 -17.45 -14.03 -34.92
CA ASN A 170 -17.68 -15.09 -35.90
C ASN A 170 -19.03 -14.93 -36.60
N GLU A 171 -20.09 -14.62 -35.84
CA GLU A 171 -21.43 -14.34 -36.39
C GLU A 171 -21.40 -13.13 -37.33
N ALA A 172 -20.67 -12.06 -36.98
CA ALA A 172 -20.51 -10.89 -37.84
C ALA A 172 -19.76 -11.21 -39.14
N ASN A 173 -18.74 -12.07 -39.08
CA ASN A 173 -18.00 -12.53 -40.27
C ASN A 173 -18.91 -13.36 -41.18
N GLU A 174 -19.71 -14.26 -40.62
CA GLU A 174 -20.67 -15.06 -41.37
C GLU A 174 -21.72 -14.17 -42.06
N ALA A 175 -22.28 -13.20 -41.34
CA ALA A 175 -23.21 -12.22 -41.91
C ALA A 175 -22.56 -11.40 -43.04
N THR A 176 -21.29 -11.03 -42.91
CA THR A 176 -20.54 -10.32 -43.95
C THR A 176 -20.35 -11.17 -45.20
N ASN A 177 -20.05 -12.47 -45.04
CA ASN A 177 -19.92 -13.39 -46.15
C ASN A 177 -21.25 -13.54 -46.90
N LEU A 178 -22.35 -13.76 -46.16
CA LEU A 178 -23.69 -13.83 -46.75
C LEU A 178 -24.06 -12.53 -47.51
N ALA A 179 -23.70 -11.37 -46.97
CA ALA A 179 -23.94 -10.09 -47.64
C ALA A 179 -23.11 -9.95 -48.93
N ASN A 180 -21.86 -10.42 -48.95
CA ASN A 180 -21.03 -10.43 -50.15
C ASN A 180 -21.61 -11.38 -51.21
N ASP A 181 -22.04 -12.58 -50.82
CA ASP A 181 -22.67 -13.54 -51.74
C ASP A 181 -23.95 -12.96 -52.35
N ALA A 182 -24.79 -12.33 -51.53
CA ALA A 182 -26.01 -11.66 -52.00
C ALA A 182 -25.72 -10.50 -52.95
N ARG A 183 -24.67 -9.71 -52.67
CA ARG A 183 -24.21 -8.63 -53.55
C ARG A 183 -23.77 -9.19 -54.91
N ASP A 184 -23.00 -10.27 -54.90
CA ASP A 184 -22.45 -10.85 -56.13
C ASP A 184 -23.58 -11.45 -56.99
N GLN A 185 -24.56 -12.12 -56.37
CA GLN A 185 -25.78 -12.57 -57.06
C GLN A 185 -26.59 -11.41 -57.65
N ALA A 186 -26.74 -10.30 -56.92
CA ALA A 186 -27.43 -9.12 -57.41
C ALA A 186 -26.70 -8.48 -58.60
N LEU A 187 -25.37 -8.46 -58.57
CA LEU A 187 -24.54 -7.95 -59.66
C LEU A 187 -24.69 -8.81 -60.92
N GLU A 188 -24.66 -10.13 -60.77
CA GLU A 188 -24.87 -11.07 -61.88
C GLU A 188 -26.26 -10.89 -62.51
N ALA A 189 -27.31 -10.81 -61.67
CA ALA A 189 -28.66 -10.55 -62.14
C ALA A 189 -28.78 -9.22 -62.90
N ALA A 190 -28.11 -8.16 -62.41
CA ALA A 190 -28.06 -6.87 -63.09
C ALA A 190 -27.36 -6.95 -64.46
N GLN A 191 -26.26 -7.69 -64.57
CA GLN A 191 -25.55 -7.91 -65.84
C GLN A 191 -26.40 -8.68 -66.85
N VAL A 192 -27.11 -9.72 -66.40
CA VAL A 192 -28.04 -10.47 -67.24
C VAL A 192 -29.16 -9.56 -67.74
N SER A 193 -29.77 -8.77 -66.85
CA SER A 193 -30.81 -7.81 -67.21
C SER A 193 -30.31 -6.77 -68.22
N HIS A 194 -29.09 -6.24 -68.01
CA HIS A 194 -28.48 -5.30 -68.94
C HIS A 194 -28.27 -5.90 -70.33
N SER A 195 -27.75 -7.14 -70.40
CA SER A 195 -27.50 -7.84 -71.66
C SER A 195 -28.81 -8.12 -72.40
N ALA A 196 -29.84 -8.59 -71.69
CA ALA A 196 -31.17 -8.82 -72.26
C ALA A 196 -31.80 -7.51 -72.81
N ALA A 197 -31.60 -6.39 -72.11
CA ALA A 197 -32.07 -5.08 -72.59
C ALA A 197 -31.34 -4.63 -73.87
N GLN A 198 -30.03 -4.87 -73.97
CA GLN A 198 -29.25 -4.59 -75.19
C GLN A 198 -29.72 -5.45 -76.37
N GLU A 199 -29.98 -6.73 -76.13
CA GLU A 199 -30.50 -7.65 -77.15
C GLU A 199 -31.89 -7.21 -77.62
N ALA A 200 -32.79 -6.88 -76.70
CA ALA A 200 -34.12 -6.37 -77.02
C ALA A 200 -34.06 -5.08 -77.86
N ASN A 201 -33.16 -4.15 -77.51
CA ASN A 201 -32.93 -2.93 -78.29
C ASN A 201 -32.41 -3.23 -79.69
N THR A 202 -31.49 -4.19 -79.83
CA THR A 202 -30.95 -4.61 -81.13
C THR A 202 -32.04 -5.23 -82.01
N ASN A 203 -32.85 -6.11 -81.43
CA ASN A 203 -33.98 -6.73 -82.12
C ASN A 203 -35.04 -5.70 -82.53
N ALA A 204 -35.33 -4.72 -81.68
CA ALA A 204 -36.26 -3.64 -82.00
C ALA A 204 -35.75 -2.76 -83.15
N ALA A 205 -34.45 -2.43 -83.17
CA ALA A 205 -33.84 -1.69 -84.28
C ALA A 205 -33.94 -2.47 -85.61
N TYR A 206 -33.61 -3.77 -85.59
CA TYR A 206 -33.73 -4.63 -86.76
C TYR A 206 -35.17 -4.72 -87.28
N ALA A 207 -36.14 -4.91 -86.40
CA ALA A 207 -37.55 -4.97 -86.76
C ALA A 207 -38.04 -3.64 -87.39
N LYS A 208 -37.56 -2.50 -86.88
CA LYS A 208 -37.84 -1.18 -87.46
C LYS A 208 -37.27 -1.07 -88.88
N ASP A 209 -36.01 -1.45 -89.08
CA ASP A 209 -35.36 -1.39 -90.39
C ASP A 209 -36.08 -2.27 -91.43
N GLN A 210 -36.50 -3.48 -91.03
CA GLN A 210 -37.31 -4.33 -91.91
C GLN A 210 -38.68 -3.72 -92.24
N GLY A 211 -39.33 -3.09 -91.25
CA GLY A 211 -40.59 -2.38 -91.47
C GLY A 211 -40.45 -1.20 -92.43
N ASP A 212 -39.40 -0.40 -92.26
CA ASP A 212 -39.08 0.73 -93.13
C ASP A 212 -38.80 0.26 -94.57
N TYR A 213 -38.06 -0.85 -94.74
CA TYR A 213 -37.82 -1.48 -96.04
C TYR A 213 -39.11 -1.98 -96.71
N ALA A 214 -39.93 -2.73 -95.98
CA ALA A 214 -41.19 -3.28 -96.50
C ALA A 214 -42.17 -2.18 -96.93
N LYS A 215 -42.23 -1.08 -96.16
CA LYS A 215 -43.01 0.10 -96.53
C LYS A 215 -42.51 0.71 -97.84
N GLY A 216 -41.20 0.91 -97.98
CA GLY A 216 -40.61 1.46 -99.21
C GLY A 216 -40.90 0.62 -100.44
N GLU A 217 -40.80 -0.71 -100.35
CA GLU A 217 -41.17 -1.61 -101.45
C GLU A 217 -42.67 -1.55 -101.76
N GLY A 218 -43.53 -1.45 -100.74
CA GLY A 218 -44.97 -1.24 -100.92
C GLY A 218 -45.29 0.06 -101.65
N ASP A 219 -44.65 1.17 -101.28
CA ASP A 219 -44.81 2.47 -101.91
C ASP A 219 -44.40 2.41 -103.40
N ARG A 220 -43.29 1.72 -103.74
CA ARG A 220 -42.82 1.53 -105.12
C ARG A 220 -43.78 0.70 -105.98
N ILE A 221 -44.34 -0.37 -105.42
CA ILE A 221 -45.34 -1.19 -106.12
C ILE A 221 -46.59 -0.37 -106.41
N SER A 222 -47.05 0.42 -105.43
CA SER A 222 -48.22 1.30 -105.58
C SER A 222 -48.03 2.32 -106.70
N GLU A 223 -46.85 2.96 -106.76
CA GLU A 223 -46.48 3.89 -107.82
C GLU A 223 -46.45 3.22 -109.21
N LEU A 224 -45.90 2.00 -109.29
CA LEU A 224 -45.86 1.22 -110.54
C LEU A 224 -47.27 0.87 -111.05
N ILE A 225 -48.18 0.48 -110.15
CA ILE A 225 -49.58 0.18 -110.50
C ILE A 225 -50.26 1.42 -111.08
N ILE A 226 -50.07 2.59 -110.46
CA ILE A 226 -50.63 3.85 -110.95
C ILE A 226 -50.15 4.13 -112.38
N ILE A 227 -48.84 4.06 -112.63
CA ILE A 227 -48.25 4.29 -113.96
C ILE A 227 -48.86 3.33 -114.99
N THR A 228 -48.91 2.03 -114.71
CA THR A 228 -49.48 1.04 -115.63
C THR A 228 -50.98 1.24 -115.88
N SER A 229 -51.72 1.77 -114.90
CA SER A 229 -53.15 2.07 -115.04
C SER A 229 -53.40 3.32 -115.88
N GLU A 230 -52.54 4.34 -115.76
CA GLU A 230 -52.57 5.52 -116.61
C GLU A 230 -52.19 5.17 -118.06
N GLU A 231 -51.15 4.36 -118.27
CA GLU A 231 -50.77 3.84 -119.60
C GLU A 231 -51.89 3.02 -120.24
N ALA A 232 -52.59 2.17 -119.48
CA ALA A 232 -53.74 1.40 -119.97
C ALA A 232 -54.95 2.29 -120.33
N SER A 233 -55.12 3.43 -119.66
CA SER A 233 -56.18 4.40 -119.94
C SER A 233 -55.87 5.37 -121.09
N ASN A 234 -54.58 5.54 -121.42
CA ASN A 234 -54.07 6.32 -122.56
C ASN A 234 -53.91 5.49 -123.85
N VAL A 235 -54.39 4.24 -123.86
CA VAL A 235 -54.58 3.50 -125.12
C VAL A 235 -55.76 4.14 -125.85
N ASP A 236 -55.42 5.01 -126.79
CA ASP A 236 -56.36 5.63 -127.71
C ASP A 236 -57.06 4.56 -128.55
N TYR A 237 -58.36 4.38 -128.34
CA TYR A 237 -59.22 3.50 -129.14
C TYR A 237 -59.57 4.11 -130.50
N GLU A 238 -58.88 5.17 -130.95
CA GLU A 238 -58.93 5.64 -132.34
C GLU A 238 -57.94 4.86 -133.23
N ASN A 239 -58.29 3.60 -133.56
CA ASN A 239 -58.00 2.90 -134.83
C ASN A 239 -58.12 1.37 -134.68
N ILE A 240 -59.34 0.87 -134.48
CA ILE A 240 -59.67 -0.50 -134.91
C ILE A 240 -60.73 -0.39 -135.99
N ASN A 241 -60.25 -0.30 -137.23
CA ASN A 241 -61.04 -0.46 -138.43
C ASN A 241 -60.94 -1.93 -138.85
N ILE A 242 -62.11 -2.59 -138.92
CA ILE A 242 -62.41 -3.90 -139.53
C ILE A 242 -62.05 -5.13 -138.68
#